data_AF-A0A1Q2L4X4-F1
#
_entry.id   AF-A0A1Q2L4X4-F1
#
_cell.length_a   1.000
_cell.length_b   1.000
_cell.length_c   1.000
_cell.angle_alpha   90.00
_cell.angle_beta   90.00
_cell.angle_gamma   90.00
#
_symmetry.space_group_name_H-M   'P 1'
#
loop_
_entity.id
_entity.type
_entity.pdbx_description
1 polymer ?
#
loop_
_entity_poly.entity_id
_entity_poly.type
_entity_poly.pdbx_seq_one_letter_code
_entity_poly.pdbx_strand_id
1 'polypeptide(L)'
;MIQPTSFSGGQDVFSFNDPLKHAHLFQFEPLNLDLGNNHFVQPHYVDAYIRADGTMVDGYFRDGDGNTMVDRTIDQGGGYIRSNPDGNSLNNLK
;
A
#
# COMPACT_ATOMS: atom_id res chain seq x y z
N MET A 1 -14.96 27.57 -9.61
CA MET A 1 -15.50 26.35 -10.26
C MET A 1 -14.55 26.02 -11.40
N ILE A 2 -13.61 25.08 -11.20
CA ILE A 2 -12.65 24.68 -12.23
C ILE A 2 -13.14 23.36 -12.82
N GLN A 3 -13.49 23.40 -14.11
CA GLN A 3 -13.91 22.25 -14.89
C GLN A 3 -12.67 21.38 -15.18
N PRO A 4 -12.73 20.05 -15.02
CA PRO A 4 -11.67 19.18 -15.52
C PRO A 4 -11.68 19.27 -17.05
N THR A 5 -10.57 19.74 -17.62
CA THR A 5 -10.37 19.76 -19.06
C THR A 5 -10.49 18.35 -19.62
N SER A 6 -11.39 18.19 -20.59
CA SER A 6 -11.63 16.95 -21.31
C SER A 6 -10.33 16.41 -21.92
N PHE A 7 -10.08 15.11 -21.75
CA PHE A 7 -9.03 14.39 -22.48
C PHE A 7 -9.33 14.47 -23.99
N SER A 8 -8.64 15.38 -24.68
CA SER A 8 -8.58 15.44 -26.13
C SER A 8 -7.77 14.23 -26.61
N GLY A 9 -8.42 13.32 -27.37
CA GLY A 9 -7.85 12.06 -27.83
C GLY A 9 -6.74 12.21 -28.88
N GLY A 10 -5.57 12.71 -28.48
CA GLY A 10 -4.39 12.79 -29.33
C GLY A 10 -3.10 12.62 -28.53
N GLN A 11 -2.45 11.47 -28.72
CA GLN A 11 -1.15 11.04 -28.15
C GLN A 11 -1.17 10.58 -26.67
N ASP A 12 -1.58 9.33 -26.49
CA ASP A 12 -1.35 8.55 -25.27
C ASP A 12 0.00 7.80 -25.39
N VAL A 13 0.77 7.69 -24.31
CA VAL A 13 2.03 6.91 -24.26
C VAL A 13 1.80 5.44 -24.65
N PHE A 14 0.61 4.90 -24.39
CA PHE A 14 0.24 3.53 -24.76
C PHE A 14 -0.03 3.33 -26.26
N SER A 15 -0.02 4.41 -27.06
CA SER A 15 -0.17 4.31 -28.51
C SER A 15 1.12 3.92 -29.25
N PHE A 16 2.28 3.94 -28.57
CA PHE A 16 3.55 3.50 -29.14
C PHE A 16 3.71 1.97 -29.01
N ASN A 17 4.38 1.35 -29.99
CA ASN A 17 4.76 -0.07 -29.91
C ASN A 17 5.67 -0.39 -28.72
N ASP A 18 6.46 0.61 -28.27
CA ASP A 18 7.29 0.54 -27.08
C ASP A 18 7.05 1.80 -26.23
N PRO A 19 6.02 1.78 -25.36
CA PRO A 19 5.65 2.93 -24.53
C PRO A 19 6.78 3.37 -23.61
N LEU A 20 7.56 2.43 -23.09
CA LEU A 20 8.63 2.71 -22.13
C LEU A 20 9.77 3.53 -22.74
N LYS A 21 10.11 3.31 -24.02
CA LYS A 21 11.10 4.16 -24.73
C LYS A 21 10.64 5.61 -24.90
N HIS A 22 9.34 5.85 -24.94
CA HIS A 22 8.77 7.17 -25.20
C HIS A 22 8.31 7.87 -23.92
N ALA A 23 8.35 7.20 -22.76
CA ALA A 23 7.87 7.74 -21.48
C ALA A 23 8.49 9.09 -21.11
N HIS A 24 9.75 9.35 -21.47
CA HIS A 24 10.43 10.62 -21.21
C HIS A 24 9.87 11.83 -21.98
N LEU A 25 9.05 11.59 -23.01
CA LEU A 25 8.35 12.64 -23.77
C LEU A 25 7.03 13.05 -23.12
N PHE A 26 6.58 12.32 -22.10
CA PHE A 26 5.32 12.53 -21.41
C PHE A 26 5.59 13.00 -19.98
N GLN A 27 4.87 14.05 -19.58
CA GLN A 27 4.80 14.45 -18.19
C GLN A 27 3.53 13.85 -17.58
N PHE A 28 3.70 13.03 -16.56
CA PHE A 28 2.59 12.49 -15.79
C PHE A 28 2.35 13.40 -14.59
N GLU A 29 1.09 13.72 -14.35
CA GLU A 29 0.71 14.30 -13.06
C GLU A 29 1.11 13.30 -11.95
N PRO A 30 1.72 13.76 -10.85
CA PRO A 30 2.04 12.88 -9.74
C PRO A 30 0.80 12.12 -9.29
N LEU A 31 0.95 10.81 -9.10
CA LEU A 31 -0.11 9.99 -8.53
C LEU A 31 -0.34 10.43 -7.07
N ASN A 32 -1.39 11.19 -6.82
CA ASN A 32 -1.84 11.48 -5.46
C ASN A 32 -2.81 10.38 -5.02
N LEU A 33 -2.34 9.46 -4.19
CA LEU A 33 -3.18 8.44 -3.58
C LEU A 33 -3.94 9.05 -2.40
N ASP A 34 -5.23 9.37 -2.60
CA ASP A 34 -6.13 9.59 -1.47
C ASP A 34 -6.43 8.24 -0.80
N LEU A 35 -5.57 7.88 0.15
CA LEU A 35 -5.72 6.67 0.95
C LEU A 35 -6.84 6.80 2.01
N GLY A 36 -7.50 7.96 2.09
CA GLY A 36 -8.55 8.23 3.06
C GLY A 36 -8.06 7.99 4.49
N ASN A 37 -8.74 7.07 5.19
CA ASN A 37 -8.37 6.68 6.54
C ASN A 37 -7.38 5.50 6.61
N ASN A 38 -6.67 5.21 5.52
CA ASN A 38 -5.68 4.14 5.47
C ASN A 38 -4.25 4.68 5.60
N HIS A 39 -3.36 3.86 6.14
CA HIS A 39 -1.94 4.11 6.22
C HIS A 39 -1.15 2.87 5.79
N PHE A 40 0.10 3.08 5.42
CA PHE A 40 1.05 1.99 5.18
C PHE A 40 1.67 1.55 6.51
N VAL A 41 1.59 0.25 6.78
CA VAL A 41 2.26 -0.40 7.91
C VAL A 41 3.60 -0.92 7.42
N GLN A 42 4.69 -0.38 7.97
CA GLN A 42 6.04 -0.86 7.68
C GLN A 42 6.22 -2.28 8.27
N PRO A 43 6.93 -3.18 7.56
CA PRO A 43 7.26 -4.50 8.09
C PRO A 43 8.10 -4.36 9.35
N HIS A 44 7.74 -5.12 10.39
CA HIS A 44 8.43 -5.10 11.68
C HIS A 44 8.25 -6.42 12.43
N TYR A 45 9.15 -6.67 13.38
CA TYR A 45 9.02 -7.74 14.35
C TYR A 45 8.14 -7.30 15.53
N VAL A 46 7.29 -8.21 15.99
CA VAL A 46 6.51 -8.04 17.23
C VAL A 46 7.09 -8.95 18.29
N ASP A 47 7.49 -8.37 19.42
CA ASP A 47 8.00 -9.13 20.55
C ASP A 47 6.94 -10.08 21.15
N ALA A 48 7.41 -11.15 21.79
CA ALA A 48 6.54 -12.09 22.47
C ALA A 48 5.77 -11.40 23.62
N TYR A 49 4.51 -11.81 23.84
CA TYR A 49 3.65 -11.22 24.87
C TYR A 49 2.59 -12.20 25.38
N ILE A 50 1.98 -11.87 26.51
CA ILE A 50 0.88 -12.65 27.10
C ILE A 50 -0.45 -11.95 26.80
N ARG A 51 -1.40 -12.69 26.23
CA ARG A 51 -2.76 -12.20 25.97
C ARG A 51 -3.54 -12.05 27.27
N ALA A 52 -4.64 -11.30 27.23
CA ALA A 52 -5.52 -11.08 28.39
C ALA A 52 -6.11 -12.39 28.96
N ASP A 53 -6.22 -13.45 28.16
CA ASP A 53 -6.67 -14.79 28.57
C ASP A 53 -5.55 -15.66 29.17
N GLY A 54 -4.32 -15.14 29.28
CA GLY A 54 -3.15 -15.86 29.79
C GLY A 54 -2.36 -16.64 28.74
N THR A 55 -2.81 -16.65 27.47
CA THR A 55 -2.09 -17.35 26.39
C THR A 55 -0.78 -16.62 26.04
N MET A 56 0.34 -17.34 26.07
CA MET A 56 1.62 -16.86 25.55
C MET A 56 1.58 -16.80 24.02
N VAL A 57 2.02 -15.68 23.45
CA VAL A 57 2.22 -15.50 22.01
C VAL A 57 3.71 -15.30 21.79
N ASP A 58 4.31 -16.20 21.03
CA ASP A 58 5.70 -16.06 20.60
C ASP A 58 5.85 -14.88 19.66
N GLY A 59 7.03 -14.26 19.65
CA GLY A 59 7.30 -13.12 18.78
C GLY A 59 7.36 -13.53 17.31
N TYR A 60 6.98 -12.61 16.42
CA TYR A 60 6.66 -12.94 15.04
C TYR A 60 6.73 -11.73 14.10
N PHE A 61 6.88 -11.96 12.80
CA PHE A 61 6.92 -10.90 11.80
C PHE A 61 5.52 -10.44 11.37
N ARG A 62 5.35 -9.12 11.32
CA ARG A 62 4.19 -8.42 10.78
C ARG A 62 4.60 -7.68 9.52
N ASP A 63 4.72 -8.42 8.43
CA ASP A 63 5.23 -7.92 7.15
C ASP A 63 4.21 -8.02 5.99
N GLY A 64 3.04 -8.63 6.23
CA GLY A 64 1.96 -8.70 5.25
C GLY A 64 2.07 -9.84 4.25
N ASP A 65 3.04 -10.75 4.38
CA ASP A 65 3.23 -11.84 3.42
C ASP A 65 2.48 -13.14 3.76
N GLY A 66 1.88 -13.19 4.95
CA GLY A 66 1.10 -14.31 5.46
C GLY A 66 1.93 -15.38 6.18
N ASN A 67 3.26 -15.26 6.21
CA ASN A 67 4.17 -16.15 6.91
C ASN A 67 4.97 -15.40 7.99
N THR A 68 4.50 -15.51 9.22
CA THR A 68 5.04 -14.76 10.35
C THR A 68 6.44 -15.19 10.81
N MET A 69 7.04 -16.20 10.17
CA MET A 69 8.37 -16.73 10.47
C MET A 69 9.47 -16.19 9.54
N VAL A 70 9.09 -15.44 8.50
CA VAL A 70 10.00 -14.87 7.52
C VAL A 70 9.95 -13.36 7.63
N ASP A 71 11.11 -12.71 7.55
CA ASP A 71 11.20 -11.25 7.49
C ASP A 71 11.22 -10.81 6.02
N ARG A 72 10.09 -10.29 5.52
CA ARG A 72 10.04 -9.60 4.24
C ARG A 72 10.28 -8.10 4.41
N THR A 73 11.44 -7.66 3.96
CA THR A 73 11.80 -6.24 3.95
C THR A 73 10.94 -5.43 2.96
N ILE A 74 10.92 -4.10 3.11
CA ILE A 74 10.21 -3.19 2.18
C ILE A 74 10.68 -3.40 0.73
N ASP A 75 11.99 -3.55 0.50
CA ASP A 75 12.56 -3.74 -0.84
C ASP A 75 12.14 -5.07 -1.49
N GLN A 76 11.73 -6.04 -0.67
CA GLN A 76 11.18 -7.32 -1.11
C GLN A 76 9.65 -7.30 -1.22
N GLY A 77 9.04 -6.12 -1.11
CA GLY A 77 7.59 -5.94 -1.15
C GLY A 77 6.89 -6.21 0.19
N GLY A 78 7.61 -6.06 1.31
CA GLY A 78 7.04 -6.14 2.65
C GLY A 78 6.28 -4.88 3.05
N GLY A 79 5.39 -5.05 4.03
CA GLY A 79 4.43 -4.05 4.48
C GLY A 79 3.06 -4.21 3.81
N TYR A 80 2.06 -3.53 4.36
CA TYR A 80 0.69 -3.62 3.87
C TYR A 80 -0.11 -2.36 4.21
N ILE A 81 -1.21 -2.14 3.50
CA ILE A 81 -2.13 -1.04 3.79
C ILE A 81 -3.12 -1.49 4.85
N ARG A 82 -3.34 -0.64 5.86
CA ARG A 82 -4.33 -0.85 6.90
C ARG A 82 -5.13 0.42 7.15
N SER A 83 -6.39 0.28 7.50
CA SER A 83 -7.16 1.38 8.05
C SER A 83 -6.63 1.81 9.42
N ASN A 84 -6.71 3.10 9.71
CA ASN A 84 -6.50 3.62 11.04
C ASN A 84 -7.58 3.10 11.98
N PRO A 85 -7.27 2.90 13.27
CA PRO A 85 -8.28 2.69 14.29
C PRO A 85 -9.19 3.93 14.36
N ASP A 86 -10.42 3.81 13.88
CA ASP A 86 -11.44 4.86 13.90
C ASP A 86 -12.61 4.54 14.84
N GLY A 87 -12.46 3.48 15.66
CA GLY A 87 -13.50 3.00 16.55
C GLY A 87 -14.60 2.18 15.87
N ASN A 88 -14.60 2.07 14.53
CA ASN A 88 -15.51 1.19 13.80
C ASN A 88 -14.78 -0.06 13.33
N SER A 89 -15.01 -1.18 14.02
CA SER A 89 -14.36 -2.46 13.71
C SER A 89 -14.67 -3.00 12.30
N LEU A 90 -15.75 -2.53 11.65
CA LEU A 90 -16.12 -2.92 10.29
C LEU A 90 -15.30 -2.21 9.20
N ASN A 91 -14.64 -1.10 9.54
CA ASN A 91 -13.81 -0.33 8.60
C ASN A 91 -12.39 -0.89 8.47
N ASN A 92 -12.04 -1.91 9.27
CA ASN A 92 -10.78 -2.60 9.10
C ASN A 92 -10.83 -3.49 7.87
N LEU A 93 -10.14 -3.06 6.81
CA LEU A 93 -9.89 -3.81 5.58
C LEU A 93 -9.67 -5.30 5.93
N LYS A 94 -10.47 -6.17 5.30
CA LYS A 94 -10.41 -7.62 5.48
C LYS A 94 -9.31 -8.24 4.63
#